data_AF-A0A6C1BUS5-F1
#
_entry.id   AF-A0A6C1BUS5-F1
#
_cell.length_a   1.000
_cell.length_b   1.000
_cell.length_c   1.000
_cell.angle_alpha   90.00
_cell.angle_beta   90.00
_cell.angle_gamma   90.00
#
_symmetry.space_group_name_H-M   'P 1'
#
loop_
_entity.id
_entity.type
_entity.pdbx_description
1 polymer ?
#
loop_
_entity_poly.entity_id
_entity_poly.type
_entity_poly.pdbx_seq_one_letter_code
_entity_poly.pdbx_strand_id
1 'polypeptide(L)'
;MEIKELTQKQKDFLKNLFGIEELPEDMELEEFLASKGCKLYECLSCGKLVFHDNYEFWNLTDCCDDNSKLVEGGLLCEVCYSRTPENLKHWIFFRPTYYKEVSFLSPEGKNKPTKE
;
A
#
# COMPACT_ATOMS: atom_id res chain seq x y z
N MET A 1 14.22 11.40 -9.72
CA MET A 1 14.96 10.66 -8.68
C MET A 1 15.78 9.59 -9.38
N GLU A 2 17.05 9.51 -9.06
CA GLU A 2 17.95 8.53 -9.64
C GLU A 2 17.82 7.19 -8.93
N ILE A 3 18.07 6.09 -9.63
CA ILE A 3 17.97 4.75 -9.06
C ILE A 3 18.95 4.56 -7.89
N LYS A 4 20.10 5.23 -7.90
CA LYS A 4 21.07 5.16 -6.80
C LYS A 4 20.52 5.68 -5.46
N GLU A 5 19.52 6.57 -5.50
CA GLU A 5 18.86 7.14 -4.32
C GLU A 5 17.86 6.18 -3.67
N LEU A 6 17.52 5.09 -4.35
CA LEU A 6 16.62 4.07 -3.81
C LEU A 6 17.27 3.29 -2.66
N THR A 7 16.44 2.97 -1.68
CA THR A 7 16.81 2.03 -0.62
C THR A 7 17.11 0.65 -1.21
N GLN A 8 17.95 -0.14 -0.54
CA GLN A 8 18.27 -1.50 -1.00
C GLN A 8 17.00 -2.36 -1.19
N LYS A 9 16.01 -2.21 -0.30
CA LYS A 9 14.71 -2.90 -0.40
C LYS A 9 13.97 -2.57 -1.70
N GLN A 10 13.96 -1.30 -2.11
CA GLN A 10 13.35 -0.86 -3.38
C GLN A 10 14.12 -1.40 -4.59
N LYS A 11 15.46 -1.38 -4.52
CA LYS A 11 16.32 -1.95 -5.58
C LYS A 11 16.06 -3.45 -5.74
N ASP A 12 16.05 -4.21 -4.65
CA ASP A 12 15.80 -5.66 -4.68
C ASP A 12 14.40 -5.98 -5.19
N PHE A 13 13.40 -5.17 -4.82
CA PHE A 13 12.05 -5.29 -5.35
C PHE A 13 12.01 -5.13 -6.88
N LEU A 14 12.61 -4.08 -7.42
CA LEU A 14 12.67 -3.85 -8.88
C LEU A 14 13.44 -4.97 -9.59
N LYS A 15 14.55 -5.45 -9.01
CA LYS A 15 15.33 -6.57 -9.55
C LYS A 15 14.50 -7.84 -9.65
N ASN A 16 13.78 -8.17 -8.58
CA ASN A 16 12.92 -9.36 -8.53
C ASN A 16 11.75 -9.24 -9.52
N LEU A 17 11.09 -8.08 -9.58
CA LEU A 17 9.93 -7.85 -10.44
C LEU A 17 10.30 -7.96 -11.93
N PHE A 18 11.42 -7.35 -12.34
CA PHE A 18 11.86 -7.36 -13.74
C PHE A 18 12.80 -8.52 -14.10
N GLY A 19 13.14 -9.39 -13.13
CA GLY A 19 14.06 -10.51 -13.34
C GLY A 19 15.46 -10.10 -13.77
N ILE A 20 16.00 -9.02 -13.20
CA ILE A 20 17.32 -8.46 -13.55
C ILE A 20 18.28 -8.50 -12.36
N GLU A 21 19.57 -8.74 -12.64
CA GLU A 21 20.61 -8.83 -11.61
C GLU A 21 21.14 -7.44 -11.19
N GLU A 22 21.25 -6.52 -12.14
CA GLU A 22 21.82 -5.18 -11.96
C GLU A 22 20.83 -4.09 -12.40
N LEU A 23 20.83 -2.99 -11.66
CA LEU A 23 20.04 -1.81 -11.96
C LEU A 23 20.96 -0.69 -12.46
N PRO A 24 20.54 0.10 -13.47
CA PRO A 24 21.32 1.24 -13.94
C PRO A 24 21.25 2.38 -12.90
N GLU A 25 22.21 2.42 -11.98
CA GLU A 25 22.13 3.31 -10.81
C GLU A 25 22.09 4.82 -11.15
N ASP A 26 22.75 5.22 -12.24
CA ASP A 26 22.81 6.62 -12.70
C ASP A 26 21.63 7.03 -13.59
N MET A 27 20.65 6.14 -13.81
CA MET A 27 19.45 6.43 -14.60
C MET A 27 18.32 6.93 -13.71
N GLU A 28 17.51 7.85 -14.23
CA GLU A 28 16.28 8.29 -13.58
C GLU A 28 15.29 7.12 -13.46
N LEU A 29 14.67 6.97 -12.28
CA LEU A 29 13.69 5.88 -12.04
C LEU A 29 12.53 5.92 -13.05
N GLU A 30 12.06 7.12 -13.38
CA GLU A 30 10.96 7.29 -14.34
C GLU A 30 11.36 6.83 -15.75
N GLU A 31 12.59 7.13 -16.19
CA GLU A 31 13.13 6.67 -17.48
C GLU A 31 13.29 5.16 -17.51
N PHE A 32 13.82 4.56 -16.44
CA PHE A 32 13.95 3.12 -16.31
C PHE A 32 12.60 2.42 -16.38
N LEU A 33 11.61 2.88 -15.61
CA LEU A 33 10.26 2.31 -15.61
C LEU A 33 9.59 2.49 -16.98
N ALA A 34 9.73 3.65 -17.62
CA ALA A 34 9.22 3.90 -18.96
C ALA A 34 9.83 2.94 -19.99
N SER A 35 11.13 2.63 -19.88
CA SER A 35 11.80 1.64 -20.74
C SER A 35 11.25 0.22 -20.60
N LYS A 36 10.62 -0.08 -19.45
CA LYS A 36 9.90 -1.33 -19.16
C LYS A 36 8.41 -1.26 -19.46
N GLY A 37 7.93 -0.17 -20.08
CA GLY A 37 6.51 0.05 -20.36
C GLY A 37 5.66 0.41 -19.13
N CYS A 38 6.31 0.75 -18.02
CA CYS A 38 5.67 1.14 -16.78
C CYS A 38 5.56 2.67 -16.67
N LYS A 39 4.52 3.15 -16.00
CA LYS A 39 4.36 4.57 -15.67
C LYS A 39 4.44 4.78 -14.16
N LEU A 40 5.32 5.69 -13.74
CA LEU A 40 5.49 6.08 -12.34
C LEU A 40 4.44 7.12 -11.95
N TYR A 41 3.96 7.01 -10.71
CA TYR A 41 3.02 7.92 -10.07
C TYR A 41 3.45 8.16 -8.63
N GLU A 42 3.08 9.33 -8.12
CA GLU A 42 3.13 9.64 -6.70
C GLU A 42 1.70 9.69 -6.15
N CYS A 43 1.47 9.01 -5.03
CA CYS A 43 0.16 9.02 -4.38
C CYS A 43 -0.16 10.44 -3.88
N LEU A 44 -1.28 11.00 -4.33
CA LEU A 44 -1.72 12.37 -4.01
C LEU A 44 -1.86 12.64 -2.50
N SER A 45 -2.05 11.60 -1.68
CA SER A 45 -2.30 11.75 -0.24
C SER A 45 -1.10 11.43 0.65
N CYS A 46 -0.24 10.46 0.29
CA CYS A 46 0.86 10.03 1.16
C CYS A 46 2.25 10.09 0.51
N GLY A 47 2.36 10.51 -0.74
CA GLY A 47 3.65 10.61 -1.44
C GLY A 47 4.31 9.27 -1.79
N LYS A 48 3.64 8.14 -1.51
CA LYS A 48 4.18 6.83 -1.90
C LYS A 48 4.28 6.72 -3.42
N LEU A 49 5.42 6.20 -3.87
CA LEU A 49 5.69 5.91 -5.27
C LEU A 49 5.02 4.61 -5.68
N VAL A 50 4.19 4.69 -6.71
CA VAL A 50 3.47 3.57 -7.29
C VAL A 50 3.67 3.60 -8.79
N PHE A 51 3.94 2.47 -9.42
CA PHE A 51 4.02 2.38 -10.86
C PHE A 51 3.03 1.37 -11.41
N HIS A 52 2.64 1.54 -12.66
CA HIS A 52 1.65 0.73 -13.35
C HIS A 52 2.24 0.18 -14.63
N ASP A 53 2.15 -1.13 -14.84
CA ASP A 53 2.71 -1.85 -16.00
C ASP A 53 1.67 -2.10 -17.12
N ASN A 54 0.52 -1.43 -17.05
CA ASN A 54 -0.68 -1.63 -17.89
C ASN A 54 -1.56 -2.82 -17.50
N TYR A 55 -1.20 -3.53 -16.42
CA TYR A 55 -1.98 -4.63 -15.87
C TYR A 55 -2.24 -4.40 -14.36
N GLU A 56 -1.18 -4.20 -13.56
CA GLU A 56 -1.21 -4.12 -12.10
C GLU A 56 -0.53 -2.84 -11.60
N PHE A 57 -0.92 -2.41 -10.39
CA PHE A 57 -0.26 -1.33 -9.67
C PHE A 57 0.73 -1.87 -8.65
N TRP A 58 1.98 -1.42 -8.77
CA TRP A 58 3.10 -1.83 -7.93
C TRP A 58 3.55 -0.70 -7.03
N ASN A 59 3.58 -0.93 -5.71
CA ASN A 59 4.16 0.02 -4.77
C ASN A 59 5.67 -0.24 -4.62
N LEU A 60 6.49 0.79 -4.85
CA LEU A 60 7.95 0.68 -4.81
C LEU A 60 8.48 0.20 -3.44
N THR A 61 7.69 0.35 -2.37
CA THR A 61 8.09 0.02 -0.98
C THR A 61 7.44 -1.23 -0.40
N ASP A 62 6.30 -1.68 -0.95
CA ASP A 62 5.49 -2.77 -0.39
C ASP A 62 4.95 -3.69 -1.49
N CYS A 63 4.98 -5.01 -1.24
CA CYS A 63 4.58 -6.08 -2.16
C CYS A 63 3.05 -6.19 -2.40
N CYS A 64 2.26 -5.16 -2.08
CA CYS A 64 0.80 -5.28 -2.10
C CYS A 64 0.14 -4.42 -3.17
N ASP A 65 -0.98 -4.97 -3.61
CA ASP A 65 -1.43 -5.15 -4.98
C ASP A 65 -2.77 -4.43 -5.22
N ASP A 66 -3.06 -4.22 -6.50
CA ASP A 66 -4.35 -4.15 -7.20
C ASP A 66 -5.45 -3.13 -6.87
N ASN A 67 -5.40 -2.41 -5.74
CA ASN A 67 -6.49 -1.47 -5.40
C ASN A 67 -6.11 0.01 -5.49
N SER A 68 -4.92 0.32 -6.00
CA SER A 68 -4.60 1.72 -6.33
C SER A 68 -5.52 2.21 -7.44
N LYS A 69 -5.97 3.45 -7.35
CA LYS A 69 -6.98 4.00 -8.26
C LYS A 69 -6.50 5.29 -8.91
N LEU A 70 -6.62 5.34 -10.23
CA LEU A 70 -6.54 6.60 -10.97
C LEU A 70 -7.80 7.42 -10.67
N VAL A 71 -7.58 8.63 -10.17
CA VAL A 71 -8.62 9.61 -9.86
C VAL A 71 -8.38 10.85 -10.71
N GLU A 72 -9.35 11.76 -10.74
CA GLU A 72 -9.15 13.06 -11.37
C GLU A 72 -7.94 13.77 -10.73
N GLY A 73 -6.92 14.06 -11.53
CA GLY A 73 -5.70 14.72 -11.08
C GLY A 73 -4.54 13.82 -10.65
N GLY A 74 -4.67 12.47 -10.63
CA GLY A 74 -3.53 11.60 -10.34
C GLY A 74 -3.90 10.20 -9.83
N LEU A 75 -3.12 9.70 -8.87
CA LEU A 75 -3.26 8.36 -8.31
C LEU A 75 -3.45 8.42 -6.78
N LEU A 76 -4.35 7.58 -6.25
CA LEU A 76 -4.38 7.22 -4.84
C LEU A 76 -3.94 5.77 -4.67
N CYS A 77 -2.98 5.53 -3.78
CA CYS A 77 -2.64 4.16 -3.39
C CYS A 77 -3.82 3.50 -2.69
N GLU A 78 -3.87 2.16 -2.67
CA GLU A 78 -4.94 1.38 -2.02
C GLU A 78 -5.34 1.91 -0.63
N VAL A 79 -4.36 2.17 0.22
CA VAL A 79 -4.61 2.62 1.61
C VAL A 79 -5.26 4.01 1.64
N CYS A 80 -4.84 4.92 0.76
CA CYS A 80 -5.43 6.25 0.69
C CYS A 80 -6.80 6.21 0.01
N TYR A 81 -6.95 5.39 -1.04
CA TYR A 81 -8.20 5.22 -1.75
C TYR A 81 -9.29 4.60 -0.87
N SER A 82 -8.96 3.58 -0.06
CA SER A 82 -9.90 2.95 0.89
C SER A 82 -10.42 3.90 1.97
N ARG A 83 -9.69 4.99 2.25
CA ARG A 83 -10.08 6.04 3.21
C ARG A 83 -10.89 7.17 2.59
N THR A 84 -11.16 7.14 1.29
CA THR A 84 -11.99 8.17 0.65
C THR A 84 -13.44 8.10 1.16
N PRO A 85 -14.18 9.24 1.17
CA PRO A 85 -15.59 9.24 1.54
C PRO A 85 -16.44 8.25 0.74
N GLU A 86 -16.10 8.04 -0.53
CA GLU A 86 -16.76 7.06 -1.39
C GLU A 86 -16.62 5.63 -0.88
N ASN A 87 -15.43 5.23 -0.41
CA ASN A 87 -15.20 3.89 0.13
C ASN A 87 -15.64 3.77 1.60
N LEU A 88 -15.64 4.88 2.35
CA LEU A 88 -16.12 4.92 3.73
C LEU A 88 -17.64 5.08 3.88
N LYS A 89 -18.38 5.34 2.79
CA LYS A 89 -19.84 5.54 2.84
C LYS A 89 -20.55 4.42 3.58
N HIS A 90 -20.17 3.16 3.33
CA HIS A 90 -20.79 2.00 3.99
C HIS A 90 -20.49 1.98 5.49
N TRP A 91 -19.30 2.40 5.93
CA TRP A 91 -18.94 2.50 7.34
C TRP A 91 -19.69 3.61 8.08
N ILE A 92 -19.90 4.75 7.41
CA ILE A 92 -20.60 5.90 8.01
C ILE A 92 -22.11 5.60 8.14
N PHE A 93 -22.71 4.95 7.14
CA PHE A 93 -24.15 4.63 7.15
C PHE A 93 -24.49 3.36 7.94
N PHE A 94 -23.57 2.39 8.06
CA PHE A 94 -23.73 1.17 8.86
C PHE A 94 -22.83 1.18 10.08
N ARG A 95 -22.94 2.21 10.93
CA ARG A 95 -22.35 2.14 12.27
C ARG A 95 -22.98 0.93 12.97
N PRO A 96 -22.19 -0.08 13.40
CA PRO A 96 -22.76 -1.26 14.03
C PRO A 96 -23.56 -0.82 15.26
N THR A 97 -24.85 -1.15 15.29
CA THR A 97 -25.73 -0.85 16.44
C THR A 97 -25.45 -1.75 17.63
N TYR A 98 -24.55 -2.71 17.46
CA TYR A 98 -24.15 -3.68 18.46
C TYR A 98 -22.64 -3.82 18.45
N TYR A 99 -22.03 -3.56 19.60
CA TYR A 99 -20.66 -3.93 19.92
C TYR A 99 -20.73 -5.09 20.92
N LYS A 100 -20.02 -6.19 20.63
CA LYS A 100 -19.84 -7.26 21.60
C LYS A 100 -18.54 -6.99 22.34
N GLU A 101 -18.62 -6.78 23.64
CA GLU A 101 -17.41 -6.78 24.47
C GLU A 101 -16.80 -8.18 24.43
N VAL A 102 -15.53 -8.25 24.04
CA VAL A 102 -14.76 -9.49 24.04
C VAL A 102 -13.94 -9.51 25.32
N SER A 103 -14.29 -10.42 26.22
CA SER A 103 -13.48 -10.71 27.41
C SER A 103 -12.31 -11.58 26.97
N PHE A 104 -11.11 -11.02 26.92
CA PHE A 104 -9.90 -11.83 26.75
C PHE A 104 -9.69 -12.61 28.05
N LEU A 105 -9.96 -13.92 28.00
CA LEU A 105 -9.56 -14.81 29.10
C LEU A 105 -8.04 -14.90 29.09
N SER A 106 -7.40 -14.35 30.12
CA SER A 106 -5.99 -14.59 30.40
C SER A 106 -5.72 -16.10 30.42
N PRO A 107 -4.55 -16.59 29.95
CA PRO A 107 -4.24 -18.03 29.93
C PRO A 107 -4.26 -18.72 31.30
N GLU A 108 -4.37 -17.95 32.38
CA GLU A 108 -4.44 -18.44 33.74
C GLU A 108 -5.89 -18.34 34.23
N GLY A 109 -6.64 -19.40 33.97
CA GLY A 109 -7.98 -19.57 34.53
C GLY A 109 -7.96 -19.40 36.04
N LYS A 110 -8.63 -18.36 36.53
CA LYS A 110 -9.25 -18.26 37.86
C LYS A 110 -10.15 -17.01 37.88
N ASN A 111 -11.39 -17.18 37.43
CA ASN A 111 -12.47 -16.28 37.85
C ASN A 111 -12.65 -16.44 39.36
N LYS A 112 -12.27 -15.42 40.15
CA LYS A 112 -12.81 -15.27 41.50
C LYS A 112 -14.16 -14.56 41.39
N PRO A 113 -15.23 -15.09 42.01
CA PRO A 113 -16.49 -14.37 42.06
C PRO A 113 -16.31 -13.13 42.94
N THR A 114 -16.61 -11.96 42.39
CA THR A 114 -16.91 -10.76 43.15
C THR A 114 -18.17 -11.03 43.97
N LYS A 115 -18.02 -11.04 45.29
CA LYS A 115 -19.17 -10.99 46.21
C LYS A 115 -19.73 -9.57 46.21
N GLU A 116 -21.06 -9.51 46.18
CA GLU A 116 -21.91 -8.34 46.43
C GLU A 116 -21.57 -7.63 47.76
#